data_AF-A0A958WP65-F1
#
_entry.id   AF-A0A958WP65-F1
#
_cell.length_a   1.000
_cell.length_b   1.000
_cell.length_c   1.000
_cell.angle_alpha   90.00
_cell.angle_beta   90.00
_cell.angle_gamma   90.00
#
_symmetry.space_group_name_H-M   'P 1'
#
loop_
_entity.id
_entity.type
_entity.pdbx_description
1 polymer ?
#
loop_
_entity_poly.entity_id
_entity_poly.type
_entity_poly.pdbx_seq_one_letter_code
_entity_poly.pdbx_strand_id
1 'polypeptide(L)'
;ASRETSILYKSREIIQEHKLNMKLTDIEFQADNTKATFYYSAEERVDFRQLIKSLASEFKIRIEMKQISLRQEAGRIGGIGSCGRELCCSTWLTDFKSVSTSAARYQNLSLNPSKLSGQCGRLKCCLNYELDTYLEELKDIPKLKGPLKTKHGEANLQKTDIFRKIMWFGFEGENTWHPITTERVQEILQLNESGKLPETLQVDKDMTKLVEAQALTNDLERLDRKYKKKKKRNKRKGQDTSPQSNQEASSPEAKSDNKPGKNRNRRFGNRKNRGDK
;
A
#
# COMPACT_ATOMS: atom_id res chain seq x y z
N ALA A 1 29.02 15.54 11.57
CA ALA A 1 29.22 15.70 10.12
C ALA A 1 30.71 15.87 9.75
N SER A 2 31.22 17.09 9.47
CA SER A 2 32.56 17.28 8.85
C SER A 2 33.71 16.52 9.52
N ARG A 3 33.76 16.49 10.86
CA ARG A 3 34.80 15.78 11.62
C ARG A 3 34.74 14.25 11.43
N GLU A 4 33.56 13.65 11.42
CA GLU A 4 33.40 12.21 11.17
C GLU A 4 33.91 11.85 9.78
N THR A 5 33.53 12.64 8.77
CA THR A 5 33.93 12.44 7.37
C THR A 5 35.46 12.44 7.22
N SER A 6 36.16 13.42 7.81
CA SER A 6 37.63 13.47 7.78
C SER A 6 38.29 12.28 8.49
N ILE A 7 37.76 11.89 9.65
CA ILE A 7 38.26 10.73 10.42
C ILE A 7 38.03 9.43 9.63
N LEU A 8 36.89 9.30 8.94
CA LEU A 8 36.53 8.14 8.14
C LEU A 8 37.44 7.97 6.91
N TYR A 9 37.86 9.06 6.25
CA TYR A 9 38.86 8.99 5.18
C TYR A 9 40.24 8.55 5.71
N LYS A 10 40.76 9.21 6.75
CA LYS A 10 42.03 8.81 7.39
C LYS A 10 42.01 7.36 7.89
N SER A 11 40.89 6.92 8.44
CA SER A 11 40.75 5.54 8.93
C SER A 11 40.79 4.51 7.80
N ARG A 12 40.29 4.84 6.60
CA ARG A 12 40.41 3.99 5.42
C ARG A 12 41.84 3.88 4.90
N GLU A 13 42.60 4.98 4.93
CA GLU A 13 44.02 5.02 4.60
C GLU A 13 44.83 4.10 5.53
N ILE A 14 44.66 4.24 6.86
CA ILE A 14 45.29 3.37 7.85
C ILE A 14 44.90 1.89 7.65
N ILE A 15 43.62 1.59 7.33
CA ILE A 15 43.20 0.20 7.03
C ILE A 15 43.93 -0.37 5.80
N GLN A 16 44.22 0.46 4.79
CA GLN A 16 44.98 0.05 3.60
C GLN A 16 46.46 -0.18 3.91
N GLU A 17 47.08 0.66 4.76
CA GLU A 17 48.46 0.45 5.24
C GLU A 17 48.62 -0.90 5.96
N HIS A 18 47.66 -1.24 6.82
CA HIS A 18 47.58 -2.53 7.52
C HIS A 18 47.15 -3.71 6.64
N LYS A 19 46.80 -3.47 5.36
CA LYS A 19 46.38 -4.48 4.36
C LYS A 19 45.24 -5.40 4.81
N LEU A 20 44.31 -4.88 5.62
CA LEU A 20 43.20 -5.67 6.16
C LEU A 20 42.05 -5.77 5.15
N ASN A 21 41.58 -6.99 4.87
CA ASN A 21 40.46 -7.25 3.95
C ASN A 21 39.11 -6.90 4.61
N MET A 22 38.82 -5.60 4.73
CA MET A 22 37.61 -5.08 5.37
C MET A 22 37.13 -3.77 4.74
N LYS A 23 35.83 -3.51 4.81
CA LYS A 23 35.21 -2.25 4.36
C LYS A 23 34.73 -1.45 5.58
N LEU A 24 35.32 -0.28 5.80
CA LEU A 24 34.83 0.67 6.80
C LEU A 24 33.67 1.48 6.23
N THR A 25 32.50 1.32 6.84
CA THR A 25 31.24 1.88 6.35
C THR A 25 30.92 3.23 6.98
N ASP A 26 31.01 3.32 8.30
CA ASP A 26 30.50 4.47 9.08
C ASP A 26 31.21 4.56 10.45
N ILE A 27 31.22 5.74 11.06
CA ILE A 27 31.82 6.01 12.39
C ILE A 27 30.86 6.86 13.22
N GLU A 28 30.48 6.33 14.39
CA GLU A 28 29.54 6.98 15.31
C GLU A 28 30.25 7.34 16.62
N PHE A 29 30.28 8.63 16.96
CA PHE A 29 30.83 9.11 18.22
C PHE A 29 29.76 9.08 19.32
N GLN A 30 30.14 8.62 20.51
CA GLN A 30 29.33 8.85 21.71
C GLN A 30 29.27 10.35 22.01
N ALA A 31 28.19 10.84 22.61
CA ALA A 31 27.97 12.26 22.91
C ALA A 31 29.16 12.93 23.63
N ASP A 32 29.83 12.18 24.52
CA ASP A 32 30.99 12.65 25.30
C ASP A 32 32.29 12.73 24.48
N ASN A 33 32.29 12.28 23.21
CA ASN A 33 33.44 12.10 22.32
C ASN A 33 34.58 11.19 22.85
N THR A 34 34.41 10.57 24.01
CA THR A 34 35.41 9.67 24.64
C THR A 34 35.49 8.30 23.97
N LYS A 35 34.40 7.85 23.32
CA LYS A 35 34.27 6.57 22.62
C LYS A 35 33.76 6.79 21.20
N ALA A 36 34.30 6.03 20.25
CA ALA A 36 33.85 5.99 18.86
C ALA A 36 33.64 4.55 18.41
N THR A 37 32.52 4.30 17.73
CA THR A 37 32.10 3.00 17.20
C THR A 37 32.34 2.97 15.70
N PHE A 38 33.18 2.05 15.24
CA PHE A 38 33.57 1.90 13.85
C PHE A 38 32.81 0.72 13.23
N TYR A 39 31.91 1.01 12.30
CA TYR A 39 31.08 0.00 11.65
C TYR A 39 31.76 -0.56 10.42
N TYR A 40 32.01 -1.87 10.41
CA TYR A 40 32.73 -2.53 9.31
C TYR A 40 32.01 -3.76 8.77
N SER A 41 32.24 -4.02 7.48
CA SER A 41 31.79 -5.21 6.77
C SER A 41 33.02 -6.00 6.32
N ALA A 42 33.00 -7.32 6.54
CA ALA A 42 34.07 -8.24 6.17
C ALA A 42 33.50 -9.65 6.02
N GLU A 43 34.02 -10.42 5.06
CA GLU A 43 33.62 -11.80 4.79
C GLU A 43 34.35 -12.79 5.71
N GLU A 44 35.63 -12.51 6.00
CA GLU A 44 36.49 -13.33 6.86
C GLU A 44 36.75 -12.66 8.22
N ARG A 45 37.39 -13.41 9.13
CA ARG A 45 37.77 -12.91 10.47
C ARG A 45 39.00 -12.01 10.38
N VAL A 46 38.81 -10.72 10.65
CA VAL A 46 39.88 -9.70 10.64
C VAL A 46 40.54 -9.59 12.02
N ASP A 47 41.87 -9.57 12.10
CA ASP A 47 42.59 -9.17 13.32
C ASP A 47 42.81 -7.65 13.34
N PHE A 48 42.12 -6.98 14.25
CA PHE A 48 42.13 -5.53 14.41
C PHE A 48 43.10 -5.04 15.52
N ARG A 49 43.90 -5.91 16.15
CA ARG A 49 44.77 -5.52 17.29
C ARG A 49 45.77 -4.41 16.96
N GLN A 50 46.40 -4.47 15.78
CA GLN A 50 47.34 -3.44 15.34
C GLN A 50 46.60 -2.17 14.88
N LEU A 51 45.52 -2.35 14.11
CA LEU A 51 44.65 -1.26 13.65
C LEU A 51 44.12 -0.40 14.81
N ILE A 52 43.60 -1.01 15.87
CA ILE A 52 43.09 -0.27 17.05
C ILE A 52 44.19 0.57 17.69
N LYS A 53 45.44 0.08 17.75
CA LYS A 53 46.57 0.85 18.30
C LYS A 53 46.88 2.08 17.43
N SER A 54 46.99 1.91 16.11
CA SER A 54 47.24 3.02 15.18
C SER A 54 46.13 4.07 15.23
N LEU A 55 44.86 3.65 15.11
CA LEU A 55 43.72 4.57 15.15
C LEU A 55 43.58 5.26 16.53
N ALA A 56 43.82 4.56 17.64
CA ALA A 56 43.76 5.16 18.98
C ALA A 56 44.91 6.15 19.23
N SER A 57 46.09 5.93 18.65
CA SER A 57 47.21 6.85 18.69
C SER A 57 46.93 8.14 17.90
N GLU A 58 46.36 8.01 16.70
CA GLU A 58 46.00 9.13 15.81
C GLU A 58 44.87 9.99 16.40
N PHE A 59 43.76 9.35 16.83
CA PHE A 59 42.55 10.07 17.23
C PHE A 59 42.42 10.32 18.73
N LYS A 60 43.22 9.66 19.58
CA LYS A 60 43.21 9.77 21.06
C LYS A 60 41.84 9.50 21.70
N ILE A 61 41.07 8.58 21.12
CA ILE A 61 39.70 8.21 21.49
C ILE A 61 39.62 6.69 21.70
N ARG A 62 38.72 6.21 22.58
CA ARG A 62 38.49 4.78 22.77
C ARG A 62 37.71 4.20 21.59
N ILE A 63 38.30 3.23 20.90
CA ILE A 63 37.73 2.64 19.69
C ILE A 63 37.02 1.33 20.00
N GLU A 64 35.81 1.19 19.45
CA GLU A 64 35.05 -0.06 19.42
C GLU A 64 34.79 -0.45 17.97
N MET A 65 35.23 -1.65 17.57
CA MET A 65 35.00 -2.19 16.23
C MET A 65 33.71 -3.01 16.25
N LYS A 66 32.74 -2.68 15.40
CA LYS A 66 31.44 -3.36 15.32
C LYS A 66 31.19 -3.90 13.92
N GLN A 67 31.17 -5.22 13.79
CA GLN A 67 30.82 -5.88 12.53
C GLN A 67 29.35 -5.67 12.23
N ILE A 68 29.03 -5.32 10.98
CA ILE A 68 27.67 -5.25 10.46
C ILE A 68 27.48 -6.24 9.32
N SER A 69 26.23 -6.67 9.11
CA SER A 69 25.89 -7.50 7.96
C SER A 69 25.87 -6.68 6.67
N LEU A 70 26.16 -7.32 5.53
CA LEU A 70 26.04 -6.76 4.18
C LEU A 70 24.68 -6.08 3.91
N ARG A 71 23.60 -6.51 4.59
CA ARG A 71 22.27 -5.87 4.51
C ARG A 71 22.19 -4.58 5.31
N GLN A 72 22.81 -4.52 6.49
CA GLN A 72 22.89 -3.29 7.30
C GLN A 72 23.85 -2.29 6.66
N GLU A 73 24.93 -2.75 6.01
CA GLU A 73 25.80 -1.93 5.16
C GLU A 73 24.99 -1.26 4.03
N ALA A 74 24.25 -2.05 3.25
CA ALA A 74 23.34 -1.51 2.22
C ALA A 74 22.24 -0.61 2.79
N GLY A 75 21.76 -0.86 4.01
CA GLY A 75 20.79 -0.01 4.71
C GLY A 75 21.36 1.34 5.16
N ARG A 76 22.62 1.40 5.61
CA ARG A 76 23.29 2.65 6.00
C ARG A 76 23.74 3.48 4.80
N ILE A 77 24.29 2.83 3.77
CA ILE A 77 24.68 3.49 2.52
C ILE A 77 23.44 3.99 1.76
N GLY A 78 22.32 3.27 1.89
CA GLY A 78 21.11 3.51 1.11
C GLY A 78 21.26 3.08 -0.36
N GLY A 79 20.27 3.42 -1.17
CA GLY A 79 20.25 3.13 -2.59
C GLY A 79 18.85 2.91 -3.14
N ILE A 80 18.77 2.51 -4.40
CA ILE A 80 17.52 2.20 -5.10
C ILE A 80 17.42 0.69 -5.30
N GLY A 81 16.28 0.11 -4.93
CA GLY A 81 15.96 -1.30 -5.14
C GLY A 81 15.43 -1.58 -6.56
N SER A 82 15.29 -2.86 -6.92
CA SER A 82 14.77 -3.25 -8.25
C SER A 82 13.33 -2.80 -8.53
N CYS A 83 12.61 -2.34 -7.50
CA CYS A 83 11.28 -1.76 -7.60
C CYS A 83 11.28 -0.25 -7.91
N GLY A 84 12.45 0.37 -8.14
CA GLY A 84 12.58 1.80 -8.42
C GLY A 84 12.42 2.71 -7.19
N ARG A 85 12.14 2.14 -6.01
CA ARG A 85 12.06 2.84 -4.72
C ARG A 85 13.37 2.74 -3.97
N GLU A 86 13.56 3.63 -3.00
CA GLU A 86 14.58 3.52 -1.95
C GLU A 86 14.52 2.16 -1.22
N LEU A 87 15.65 1.72 -0.67
CA LEU A 87 15.75 0.41 -0.01
C LEU A 87 14.86 0.33 1.23
N CYS A 88 14.10 -0.77 1.36
CA CYS A 88 13.26 -1.01 2.55
C CYS A 88 14.10 -1.06 3.85
N CYS A 89 15.35 -1.50 3.75
CA CYS A 89 16.31 -1.57 4.86
C CYS A 89 16.97 -0.24 5.25
N SER A 90 16.80 0.83 4.47
CA SER A 90 17.24 2.19 4.82
C SER A 90 16.10 3.09 5.29
N THR A 91 14.87 2.56 5.34
CA THR A 91 13.64 3.35 5.54
C THR A 91 12.83 2.90 6.75
N TRP A 92 12.21 1.72 6.69
CA TRP A 92 11.24 1.28 7.69
C TRP A 92 11.41 -0.17 8.14
N LEU A 93 11.98 -1.05 7.29
CA LEU A 93 12.15 -2.46 7.62
C LEU A 93 13.50 -2.68 8.32
N THR A 94 13.48 -2.77 9.65
CA THR A 94 14.68 -2.91 10.49
C THR A 94 14.96 -4.34 10.95
N ASP A 95 13.92 -5.16 11.12
CA ASP A 95 14.04 -6.60 11.43
C ASP A 95 14.10 -7.44 10.15
N PHE A 96 14.97 -8.46 10.17
CA PHE A 96 15.37 -9.24 9.00
C PHE A 96 15.43 -10.73 9.30
N LYS A 97 14.28 -11.40 9.13
CA LYS A 97 14.23 -12.87 9.05
C LYS A 97 15.04 -13.37 7.84
N SER A 98 15.56 -14.60 7.94
CA SER A 98 16.15 -15.29 6.81
C SER A 98 15.08 -15.57 5.74
N VAL A 99 15.46 -15.42 4.47
CA VAL A 99 14.58 -15.62 3.32
C VAL A 99 14.98 -16.92 2.65
N SER A 100 14.01 -17.79 2.41
CA SER A 100 14.20 -19.06 1.68
C SER A 100 13.78 -18.91 0.21
N THR A 101 14.32 -19.78 -0.65
CA THR A 101 13.87 -19.87 -2.06
C THR A 101 12.44 -20.40 -2.21
N SER A 102 11.84 -20.97 -1.15
CA SER A 102 10.44 -21.39 -1.16
C SER A 102 9.46 -20.22 -1.22
N ALA A 103 9.77 -19.06 -0.62
CA ALA A 103 8.91 -17.86 -0.72
C ALA A 103 8.72 -17.42 -2.18
N ALA A 104 9.80 -17.42 -2.98
CA ALA A 104 9.75 -17.13 -4.41
C ALA A 104 8.93 -18.15 -5.22
N ARG A 105 8.94 -19.43 -4.82
CA ARG A 105 8.09 -20.47 -5.45
C ARG A 105 6.62 -20.22 -5.18
N TYR A 106 6.23 -19.93 -3.93
CA TYR A 106 4.85 -19.60 -3.60
C TYR A 106 4.35 -18.39 -4.38
N GLN A 107 5.17 -17.35 -4.52
CA GLN A 107 4.87 -16.14 -5.30
C GLN A 107 4.91 -16.34 -6.83
N ASN A 108 5.14 -17.55 -7.32
CA ASN A 108 5.29 -17.89 -8.75
C ASN A 108 6.35 -17.05 -9.49
N LEU A 109 7.39 -16.62 -8.77
CA LEU A 109 8.51 -15.86 -9.32
C LEU A 109 9.56 -16.80 -9.93
N SER A 110 10.22 -16.36 -11.00
CA SER A 110 11.30 -17.11 -11.64
C SER A 110 12.49 -17.30 -10.69
N LEU A 111 13.01 -18.52 -10.56
CA LEU A 111 14.14 -18.88 -9.68
C LEU A 111 15.52 -18.40 -10.20
N ASN A 112 15.58 -17.27 -10.91
CA ASN A 112 16.82 -16.66 -11.36
C ASN A 112 17.44 -15.84 -10.20
N PRO A 113 18.68 -16.13 -9.75
CA PRO A 113 19.28 -15.43 -8.62
C PRO A 113 19.40 -13.92 -8.85
N SER A 114 19.72 -13.45 -10.06
CA SER A 114 19.82 -12.02 -10.37
C SER A 114 18.50 -11.26 -10.21
N LYS A 115 17.36 -11.94 -10.30
CA LYS A 115 16.03 -11.34 -10.04
C LYS A 115 15.60 -11.45 -8.58
N LEU A 116 16.12 -12.41 -7.82
CA LEU A 116 15.75 -12.64 -6.42
C LEU A 116 16.71 -12.02 -5.40
N SER A 117 17.96 -11.75 -5.77
CA SER A 117 18.94 -11.04 -4.94
C SER A 117 18.64 -9.54 -4.88
N GLY A 118 18.79 -8.95 -3.68
CA GLY A 118 18.79 -7.51 -3.48
C GLY A 118 20.20 -6.91 -3.56
N GLN A 119 20.31 -5.59 -3.40
CA GLN A 119 21.59 -4.86 -3.49
C GLN A 119 22.64 -5.29 -2.45
N CYS A 120 22.23 -5.98 -1.38
CA CYS A 120 23.11 -6.59 -0.38
C CYS A 120 23.65 -7.98 -0.76
N GLY A 121 23.48 -8.42 -2.02
CA GLY A 121 23.92 -9.74 -2.52
C GLY A 121 23.10 -10.95 -2.04
N ARG A 122 22.26 -10.77 -1.01
CA ARG A 122 21.36 -11.81 -0.46
C ARG A 122 19.94 -11.70 -1.04
N LEU A 123 19.16 -12.76 -0.90
CA LEU A 123 17.73 -12.79 -1.29
C LEU A 123 16.95 -11.59 -0.70
N LYS A 124 16.01 -11.04 -1.49
CA LYS A 124 15.20 -9.86 -1.13
C LYS A 124 14.33 -10.13 0.10
N CYS A 125 14.44 -9.27 1.11
CA CYS A 125 13.56 -9.28 2.29
C CYS A 125 12.09 -9.02 1.96
N CYS A 126 11.80 -8.30 0.86
CA CYS A 126 10.46 -8.11 0.31
C CYS A 126 9.72 -9.43 0.09
N LEU A 127 10.42 -10.51 -0.30
CA LEU A 127 9.82 -11.82 -0.54
C LEU A 127 9.11 -12.36 0.70
N ASN A 128 9.69 -12.22 1.90
CA ASN A 128 9.02 -12.63 3.13
C ASN A 128 7.92 -11.63 3.55
N TYR A 129 8.14 -10.33 3.34
CA TYR A 129 7.16 -9.30 3.71
C TYR A 129 5.86 -9.41 2.91
N GLU A 130 5.94 -9.70 1.61
CA GLU A 130 4.80 -9.85 0.72
C GLU A 130 4.16 -11.25 0.79
N LEU A 131 4.82 -12.24 1.42
CA LEU A 131 4.38 -13.63 1.43
C LEU A 131 3.07 -13.84 2.20
N ASP A 132 2.93 -13.22 3.37
CA ASP A 132 1.77 -13.44 4.23
C ASP A 132 0.48 -12.94 3.54
N THR A 133 0.50 -11.70 3.01
CA THR A 133 -0.59 -11.16 2.19
C THR A 133 -0.86 -12.00 0.94
N TYR A 134 0.19 -12.48 0.26
CA TYR A 134 0.02 -13.35 -0.92
C TYR A 134 -0.66 -14.69 -0.57
N LEU A 135 -0.34 -15.28 0.59
CA LEU A 135 -0.97 -16.50 1.08
C LEU A 135 -2.42 -16.29 1.53
N GLU A 136 -2.80 -15.07 1.93
CA GLU A 136 -4.18 -14.70 2.21
C GLU A 136 -4.99 -14.57 0.92
N GLU A 137 -4.53 -13.76 -0.03
CA GLU A 137 -5.21 -13.56 -1.33
C GLU A 137 -5.36 -14.87 -2.13
N LEU A 138 -4.40 -15.79 -2.00
CA LEU A 138 -4.46 -17.10 -2.67
C LEU A 138 -5.53 -18.06 -2.10
N LYS A 139 -6.10 -17.79 -0.91
CA LYS A 139 -7.21 -18.58 -0.35
C LYS A 139 -8.55 -18.28 -1.03
N ASP A 140 -8.77 -17.02 -1.42
CA ASP A 140 -10.02 -16.57 -2.05
C ASP A 140 -10.16 -17.03 -3.50
N ILE A 141 -9.04 -17.40 -4.14
CA ILE A 141 -8.99 -17.77 -5.55
C ILE A 141 -9.43 -19.24 -5.72
N PRO A 142 -10.52 -19.52 -6.48
CA PRO A 142 -10.98 -20.89 -6.69
C PRO A 142 -9.96 -21.69 -7.52
N LYS A 143 -9.55 -22.85 -7.00
CA LYS A 143 -8.68 -23.79 -7.71
C LYS A 143 -9.50 -24.56 -8.75
N LEU A 144 -9.40 -24.14 -10.01
CA LEU A 144 -10.02 -24.83 -11.14
C LEU A 144 -9.38 -26.20 -11.38
N LYS A 145 -10.22 -27.23 -11.55
CA LYS A 145 -9.82 -28.59 -11.94
C LYS A 145 -10.05 -28.89 -13.43
N GLY A 146 -10.70 -27.99 -14.15
CA GLY A 146 -11.05 -28.13 -15.56
C GLY A 146 -11.59 -26.80 -16.14
N PRO A 147 -11.97 -26.78 -17.43
CA PRO A 147 -12.51 -25.58 -18.08
C PRO A 147 -13.87 -25.18 -17.50
N LEU A 148 -14.19 -23.88 -17.58
CA LEU A 148 -15.54 -23.41 -17.29
C LEU A 148 -16.43 -23.68 -18.50
N LYS A 149 -17.51 -24.45 -18.30
CA LYS A 149 -18.50 -24.68 -19.35
C LYS A 149 -19.47 -23.49 -19.40
N THR A 150 -19.81 -23.06 -20.61
CA THR A 150 -20.84 -22.05 -20.90
C THR A 150 -21.63 -22.47 -22.13
N LYS A 151 -22.71 -21.76 -22.47
CA LYS A 151 -23.45 -22.05 -23.72
C LYS A 151 -22.66 -21.75 -24.99
N HIS A 152 -21.62 -20.91 -24.94
CA HIS A 152 -20.76 -20.58 -26.07
C HIS A 152 -19.57 -21.53 -26.26
N GLY A 153 -19.29 -22.38 -25.27
CA GLY A 153 -18.19 -23.35 -25.33
C GLY A 153 -17.47 -23.53 -23.99
N GLU A 154 -16.36 -24.27 -24.04
CA GLU A 154 -15.47 -24.49 -22.90
C GLU A 154 -14.40 -23.38 -22.84
N ALA A 155 -14.30 -22.72 -21.68
CA ALA A 155 -13.41 -21.60 -21.45
C ALA A 155 -12.20 -22.05 -20.60
N ASN A 156 -11.02 -21.98 -21.19
CA ASN A 156 -9.75 -22.40 -20.58
C ASN A 156 -9.07 -21.24 -19.85
N LEU A 157 -8.60 -21.47 -18.62
CA LEU A 157 -7.85 -20.48 -17.85
C LEU A 157 -6.47 -20.25 -18.46
N GLN A 158 -6.20 -19.02 -18.88
CA GLN A 158 -4.90 -18.60 -19.44
C GLN A 158 -4.00 -17.93 -18.41
N LYS A 159 -4.58 -17.09 -17.54
CA LYS A 159 -3.83 -16.30 -16.55
C LYS A 159 -4.68 -15.96 -15.33
N THR A 160 -4.08 -16.03 -14.14
CA THR A 160 -4.69 -15.52 -12.90
C THR A 160 -3.92 -14.28 -12.43
N ASP A 161 -4.64 -13.21 -12.15
CA ASP A 161 -4.14 -12.01 -11.47
C ASP A 161 -4.64 -12.04 -10.01
N ILE A 162 -3.73 -12.37 -9.11
CA ILE A 162 -4.03 -12.69 -7.71
C ILE A 162 -4.47 -11.42 -6.95
N PHE A 163 -3.71 -10.33 -7.09
CA PHE A 163 -4.00 -9.07 -6.40
C PHE A 163 -5.25 -8.36 -6.91
N ARG A 164 -5.59 -8.54 -8.20
CA ARG A 164 -6.82 -7.95 -8.77
C ARG A 164 -8.04 -8.85 -8.62
N LYS A 165 -7.89 -10.09 -8.15
CA LYS A 165 -8.93 -11.14 -8.12
C LYS A 165 -9.60 -11.33 -9.50
N ILE A 166 -8.80 -11.28 -10.57
CA ILE A 166 -9.25 -11.45 -11.96
C ILE A 166 -8.58 -12.67 -12.59
N MET A 167 -9.41 -13.53 -13.19
CA MET A 167 -8.99 -14.69 -13.95
C MET A 167 -9.32 -14.45 -15.43
N TRP A 168 -8.37 -14.76 -16.31
CA TRP A 168 -8.47 -14.55 -17.76
C TRP A 168 -8.72 -15.89 -18.45
N PHE A 169 -9.82 -15.98 -19.17
CA PHE A 169 -10.23 -17.17 -19.90
C PHE A 169 -10.23 -16.94 -21.41
N GLY A 170 -9.86 -17.95 -22.18
CA GLY A 170 -10.01 -17.97 -23.64
C GLY A 170 -10.89 -19.14 -24.06
N PHE A 171 -11.73 -18.93 -25.08
CA PHE A 171 -12.51 -19.98 -25.72
C PHE A 171 -11.67 -20.73 -26.77
N GLU A 172 -12.04 -21.98 -27.04
CA GLU A 172 -11.41 -22.75 -28.10
C GLU A 172 -11.76 -22.18 -29.49
N GLY A 173 -10.74 -21.75 -30.24
CA GLY A 173 -10.88 -21.07 -31.54
C GLY A 173 -10.80 -19.54 -31.49
N GLU A 174 -10.87 -18.92 -30.31
CA GLU A 174 -10.73 -17.46 -30.16
C GLU A 174 -9.41 -17.07 -29.48
N ASN A 175 -8.75 -16.01 -29.99
CA ASN A 175 -7.54 -15.45 -29.37
C ASN A 175 -7.85 -14.30 -28.38
N THR A 176 -9.13 -14.07 -28.08
CA THR A 176 -9.63 -13.05 -27.14
C THR A 176 -9.63 -13.59 -25.71
N TRP A 177 -9.01 -12.85 -24.79
CA TRP A 177 -9.01 -13.20 -23.37
C TRP A 177 -10.08 -12.40 -22.62
N HIS A 178 -11.01 -13.10 -21.98
CA HIS A 178 -12.09 -12.52 -21.20
C HIS A 178 -11.70 -12.44 -19.72
N PRO A 179 -11.61 -11.25 -19.12
CA PRO A 179 -11.40 -11.09 -17.68
C PRO A 179 -12.70 -11.35 -16.90
N ILE A 180 -12.63 -12.16 -15.86
CA ILE A 180 -13.72 -12.53 -14.95
C ILE A 180 -13.24 -12.39 -13.50
N THR A 181 -14.10 -11.92 -12.58
CA THR A 181 -13.77 -11.85 -11.15
C THR A 181 -13.82 -13.24 -10.49
N THR A 182 -13.04 -13.47 -9.42
CA THR A 182 -13.06 -14.74 -8.67
C THR A 182 -14.45 -15.12 -8.17
N GLU A 183 -15.23 -14.15 -7.69
CA GLU A 183 -16.63 -14.31 -7.25
C GLU A 183 -17.49 -14.89 -8.39
N ARG A 184 -17.43 -14.27 -9.58
CA ARG A 184 -18.17 -14.74 -10.75
C ARG A 184 -17.68 -16.11 -11.24
N VAL A 185 -16.40 -16.43 -11.09
CA VAL A 185 -15.88 -17.79 -11.35
C VAL A 185 -16.48 -18.81 -10.37
N GLN A 186 -16.62 -18.47 -9.09
CA GLN A 186 -17.28 -19.35 -8.11
C GLN A 186 -18.77 -19.54 -8.43
N GLU A 187 -19.50 -18.49 -8.82
CA GLU A 187 -20.88 -18.61 -9.30
C GLU A 187 -20.99 -19.55 -10.51
N ILE A 188 -20.13 -19.38 -11.52
CA ILE A 188 -20.14 -20.21 -12.74
C ILE A 188 -19.79 -21.67 -12.41
N LEU A 189 -18.89 -21.93 -11.45
CA LEU A 189 -18.62 -23.28 -10.95
C LEU A 189 -19.85 -23.91 -10.30
N GLN A 190 -20.52 -23.21 -9.38
CA GLN A 190 -21.74 -23.69 -8.73
C GLN A 190 -22.88 -23.93 -9.74
N LEU A 191 -23.01 -23.04 -10.73
CA LEU A 191 -23.98 -23.20 -11.82
C LEU A 191 -23.68 -24.45 -12.65
N ASN A 192 -22.40 -24.68 -12.99
CA ASN A 192 -21.96 -25.87 -13.72
C ASN A 192 -22.14 -27.17 -12.91
N GLU A 193 -21.88 -27.16 -11.59
CA GLU A 193 -22.22 -28.28 -10.69
C GLU A 193 -23.73 -28.55 -10.64
N SER A 194 -24.56 -27.49 -10.69
CA SER A 194 -26.02 -27.59 -10.78
C SER A 194 -26.56 -27.92 -12.18
N GLY A 195 -25.69 -28.16 -13.17
CA GLY A 195 -26.05 -28.46 -14.56
C GLY A 195 -26.61 -27.29 -15.38
N LYS A 196 -26.52 -26.05 -14.88
CA LYS A 196 -27.00 -24.84 -15.54
C LYS A 196 -25.84 -24.11 -16.23
N LEU A 197 -25.77 -24.21 -17.55
CA LEU A 197 -24.78 -23.50 -18.36
C LEU A 197 -25.14 -22.00 -18.45
N PRO A 198 -24.32 -21.07 -17.94
CA PRO A 198 -24.53 -19.63 -18.13
C PRO A 198 -24.30 -19.26 -19.60
N GLU A 199 -25.02 -18.23 -20.07
CA GLU A 199 -24.86 -17.67 -21.41
C GLU A 199 -23.55 -16.90 -21.53
N THR A 200 -23.35 -15.88 -20.70
CA THR A 200 -22.18 -14.99 -20.80
C THR A 200 -21.20 -15.17 -19.62
N LEU A 201 -19.91 -15.21 -19.93
CA LEU A 201 -18.80 -15.23 -18.94
C LEU A 201 -18.73 -13.94 -18.11
N GLN A 202 -19.00 -12.79 -18.75
CA GLN A 202 -19.07 -11.49 -18.09
C GLN A 202 -20.47 -11.27 -17.53
N VAL A 203 -20.56 -10.49 -16.45
CA VAL A 203 -21.83 -9.89 -16.04
C VAL A 203 -22.18 -8.83 -17.08
N ASP A 204 -23.32 -8.99 -17.75
CA ASP A 204 -23.77 -8.01 -18.74
C ASP A 204 -23.87 -6.62 -18.10
N LYS A 205 -23.15 -5.65 -18.66
CA LYS A 205 -23.24 -4.24 -18.21
C LYS A 205 -24.67 -3.69 -18.33
N ASP A 206 -25.50 -4.34 -19.14
CA ASP A 206 -26.90 -3.99 -19.31
C ASP A 206 -27.78 -4.52 -18.16
N MET A 207 -27.40 -5.60 -17.47
CA MET A 207 -28.03 -5.99 -16.20
C MET A 207 -27.76 -4.96 -15.11
N THR A 208 -26.56 -4.38 -15.04
CA THR A 208 -26.25 -3.31 -14.07
C THR A 208 -27.07 -2.05 -14.37
N LYS A 209 -27.16 -1.64 -15.65
CA LYS A 209 -28.03 -0.53 -16.08
C LYS A 209 -29.51 -0.81 -15.84
N LEU A 210 -29.99 -2.04 -16.03
CA LEU A 210 -31.38 -2.43 -15.75
C LEU A 210 -31.71 -2.29 -14.26
N VAL A 211 -30.81 -2.72 -13.38
CA VAL A 211 -30.96 -2.56 -11.92
C VAL A 211 -30.91 -1.09 -11.50
N GLU A 212 -29.99 -0.28 -12.05
CA GLU A 212 -29.97 1.17 -11.82
C GLU A 212 -31.24 1.88 -12.34
N ALA A 213 -31.70 1.53 -13.54
CA ALA A 213 -32.92 2.08 -14.13
C ALA A 213 -34.18 1.70 -13.32
N GLN A 214 -34.26 0.46 -12.83
CA GLN A 214 -35.33 0.01 -11.93
C GLN A 214 -35.28 0.72 -10.56
N ALA A 215 -34.08 0.97 -10.01
CA ALA A 215 -33.92 1.74 -8.78
C ALA A 215 -34.40 3.19 -8.96
N LEU A 216 -33.97 3.86 -10.05
CA LEU A 216 -34.40 5.21 -10.41
C LEU A 216 -35.92 5.32 -10.63
N THR A 217 -36.52 4.32 -11.27
CA THR A 217 -37.98 4.26 -11.51
C THR A 217 -38.75 4.13 -10.19
N ASN A 218 -38.28 3.30 -9.27
CA ASN A 218 -38.90 3.13 -7.96
C ASN A 218 -38.85 4.40 -7.09
N ASP A 219 -37.76 5.18 -7.17
CA ASP A 219 -37.67 6.45 -6.44
C ASP A 219 -38.48 7.58 -7.09
N LEU A 220 -38.62 7.61 -8.41
CA LEU A 220 -39.60 8.47 -9.09
C LEU A 220 -41.03 8.18 -8.63
N GLU A 221 -41.45 6.91 -8.56
CA GLU A 221 -42.75 6.53 -8.02
C GLU A 221 -42.95 6.97 -6.56
N ARG A 222 -41.93 6.83 -5.71
CA ARG A 222 -41.96 7.29 -4.31
C ARG A 222 -42.11 8.81 -4.20
N LEU A 223 -41.46 9.57 -5.06
CA LEU A 223 -41.60 11.03 -5.15
C LEU A 223 -43.00 11.43 -5.62
N ASP A 224 -43.53 10.76 -6.65
CA ASP A 224 -44.84 11.06 -7.23
C ASP A 224 -45.99 10.77 -6.23
N ARG A 225 -45.86 9.68 -5.46
CA ARG A 225 -46.74 9.37 -4.32
C ARG A 225 -46.68 10.44 -3.21
N LYS A 226 -45.51 11.06 -2.95
CA LYS A 226 -45.38 12.20 -2.02
C LYS A 226 -46.05 13.48 -2.57
N TYR A 227 -45.90 13.80 -3.86
CA TYR A 227 -46.52 14.97 -4.47
C TYR A 227 -48.06 14.86 -4.55
N LYS A 228 -48.61 13.69 -4.91
CA LYS A 228 -50.06 13.43 -4.87
C LYS A 228 -50.65 13.59 -3.46
N LYS A 229 -49.93 13.18 -2.39
CA LYS A 229 -50.35 13.41 -1.00
C LYS A 229 -50.34 14.89 -0.59
N LYS A 230 -49.39 15.71 -1.06
CA LYS A 230 -49.40 17.17 -0.81
C LYS A 230 -50.57 17.89 -1.50
N LYS A 231 -50.89 17.57 -2.76
CA LYS A 231 -52.04 18.19 -3.48
C LYS A 231 -53.40 17.93 -2.79
N LYS A 232 -53.63 16.76 -2.20
CA LYS A 232 -54.86 16.50 -1.41
C LYS A 232 -54.93 17.29 -0.09
N ARG A 233 -53.80 17.72 0.48
CA ARG A 233 -53.76 18.45 1.76
C ARG A 233 -54.03 19.96 1.62
N ASN A 234 -53.75 20.55 0.45
CA ASN A 234 -54.04 21.97 0.17
C ASN A 234 -55.47 22.25 -0.33
N LYS A 235 -56.29 21.24 -0.68
CA LYS A 235 -57.69 21.44 -1.11
C LYS A 235 -58.71 21.40 0.04
N ARG A 236 -58.27 21.67 1.29
CA ARG A 236 -59.07 21.64 2.53
C ARG A 236 -58.86 22.86 3.44
N LYS A 237 -58.36 23.98 2.93
CA LYS A 237 -58.31 25.28 3.65
C LYS A 237 -58.70 26.43 2.72
N GLY A 238 -59.86 27.03 2.97
CA GLY A 238 -60.39 28.24 2.33
C GLY A 238 -61.87 28.42 2.68
N GLN A 239 -62.23 29.62 3.18
CA GLN A 239 -63.53 30.06 3.73
C GLN A 239 -63.86 29.45 5.11
N ASP A 240 -63.70 30.13 6.25
CA ASP A 240 -64.31 31.39 6.78
C ASP A 240 -65.76 31.17 7.28
N THR A 241 -66.15 31.50 8.52
CA THR A 241 -65.98 32.79 9.23
C THR A 241 -66.07 32.68 10.79
N SER A 242 -65.30 33.52 11.50
CA SER A 242 -65.61 34.47 12.63
C SER A 242 -66.72 34.21 13.69
N PRO A 243 -66.72 34.92 14.86
CA PRO A 243 -65.65 35.27 15.83
C PRO A 243 -66.11 35.21 17.34
N GLN A 244 -65.41 35.92 18.26
CA GLN A 244 -65.66 36.14 19.72
C GLN A 244 -65.25 35.00 20.69
N SER A 245 -64.76 35.25 21.93
CA SER A 245 -64.30 36.48 22.65
C SER A 245 -63.57 36.13 23.96
N ASN A 246 -62.68 37.02 24.46
CA ASN A 246 -62.17 37.11 25.86
C ASN A 246 -61.34 35.90 26.40
N GLN A 247 -60.47 35.99 27.42
CA GLN A 247 -59.82 37.09 28.17
C GLN A 247 -58.59 36.47 28.89
N GLU A 248 -57.54 37.28 29.19
CA GLU A 248 -56.63 37.19 30.37
C GLU A 248 -55.89 35.85 30.70
N ALA A 249 -54.71 35.80 31.34
CA ALA A 249 -53.67 36.78 31.70
C ALA A 249 -52.35 36.04 32.06
N SER A 250 -51.36 36.79 32.55
CA SER A 250 -50.11 36.36 33.22
C SER A 250 -48.90 35.92 32.37
N SER A 251 -47.91 36.81 32.33
CA SER A 251 -46.48 36.47 32.44
C SER A 251 -46.08 36.52 33.94
N PRO A 252 -44.87 36.09 34.37
CA PRO A 252 -43.65 36.88 34.10
C PRO A 252 -42.35 36.07 33.81
N GLU A 253 -41.42 36.72 33.10
CA GLU A 253 -39.95 36.86 33.37
C GLU A 253 -39.06 35.64 33.72
N ALA A 254 -37.78 35.51 33.31
CA ALA A 254 -36.88 36.23 32.40
C ALA A 254 -35.65 35.29 32.09
N LYS A 255 -34.43 35.65 31.63
CA LYS A 255 -33.71 36.92 31.36
C LYS A 255 -32.61 36.73 30.28
N SER A 256 -31.52 37.49 30.35
CA SER A 256 -30.37 37.58 29.42
C SER A 256 -29.15 36.70 29.89
N ASP A 257 -28.01 36.51 29.20
CA ASP A 257 -27.22 37.54 28.49
C ASP A 257 -26.08 37.06 27.54
N ASN A 258 -25.76 37.97 26.59
CA ASN A 258 -24.46 38.30 25.96
C ASN A 258 -23.63 37.41 24.97
N LYS A 259 -22.77 38.16 24.25
CA LYS A 259 -22.01 37.95 22.98
C LYS A 259 -20.47 38.06 23.27
N PRO A 260 -19.51 38.27 22.31
CA PRO A 260 -19.39 37.98 20.86
C PRO A 260 -17.99 37.38 20.44
N GLY A 261 -17.72 37.10 19.14
CA GLY A 261 -16.35 36.77 18.66
C GLY A 261 -16.06 36.72 17.14
N LYS A 262 -15.36 37.74 16.62
CA LYS A 262 -14.76 37.97 15.26
C LYS A 262 -14.26 36.71 14.48
N ASN A 263 -14.64 36.49 13.20
CA ASN A 263 -14.19 37.14 11.93
C ASN A 263 -12.84 36.67 11.35
N ARG A 264 -12.85 35.96 10.19
CA ARG A 264 -12.06 36.37 9.01
C ARG A 264 -12.44 35.70 7.68
N ASN A 265 -12.71 36.58 6.72
CA ASN A 265 -12.87 36.35 5.28
C ASN A 265 -11.52 35.98 4.62
N ARG A 266 -11.49 35.13 3.58
CA ARG A 266 -10.80 35.43 2.31
C ARG A 266 -11.13 34.48 1.15
N ARG A 267 -11.13 35.07 -0.05
CA ARG A 267 -11.58 34.51 -1.33
C ARG A 267 -10.49 33.69 -2.05
N PHE A 268 -10.97 32.81 -2.93
CA PHE A 268 -10.22 32.20 -4.03
C PHE A 268 -9.46 33.22 -4.88
N GLY A 269 -8.27 32.83 -5.35
CA GLY A 269 -7.49 33.53 -6.36
C GLY A 269 -6.73 32.52 -7.22
N ASN A 270 -7.23 32.25 -8.42
CA ASN A 270 -6.69 31.26 -9.37
C ASN A 270 -5.56 31.89 -10.20
N ARG A 271 -4.43 31.18 -10.44
CA ARG A 271 -3.39 31.64 -11.38
C ARG A 271 -2.67 30.50 -12.08
N LYS A 272 -2.73 30.49 -13.42
CA LYS A 272 -1.97 29.61 -14.33
C LYS A 272 -0.61 30.22 -14.71
N ASN A 273 0.33 29.32 -15.04
CA ASN A 273 1.48 29.43 -15.96
C ASN A 273 2.13 30.78 -16.30
N ARG A 274 3.44 30.85 -16.06
CA ARG A 274 4.57 31.06 -17.01
C ARG A 274 5.86 30.80 -16.22
N GLY A 275 6.93 30.17 -16.71
CA GLY A 275 7.27 29.84 -18.10
C GLY A 275 8.12 30.96 -18.72
N ASP A 276 9.40 31.06 -18.34
CA ASP A 276 10.56 31.51 -19.13
C ASP A 276 11.80 31.76 -18.25
N LYS A 277 12.78 30.86 -18.32
CA LYS A 277 14.23 31.11 -18.50
C LYS A 277 15.05 29.84 -18.31
#